data_AF-A0A077Z8C0-F1
#
_entry.id   AF-A0A077Z8C0-F1
#
_cell.length_a   1.000
_cell.length_b   1.000
_cell.length_c   1.000
_cell.angle_alpha   90.00
_cell.angle_beta   90.00
_cell.angle_gamma   90.00
#
_symmetry.space_group_name_H-M   'P 1'
#
loop_
_entity.id
_entity.type
_entity.pdbx_description
1 polymer ?
#
loop_
_entity_poly.entity_id
_entity_poly.type
_entity_poly.pdbx_seq_one_letter_code
_entity_poly.pdbx_strand_id
1 'polypeptide(L)'
;MNQPDGIKRYKAEGSIESPECKINFPKLQPPVPHHEEVYLLRKLRKFSRWQRRYCVISAGVVKLYAKSTDLTRTRLEQEVNAAQTVTMLSFSQDSNSDTKTNVSTQGLDKEGVSSGDDSDDDDDEKESASNQSRRGRELQPLPSSSTKKPLKQPQGTVGEKTLSKAQPVLKKADWELYHMDGAIVSKRQVLPTSMSAISISLWSVLKQCFGKNLTRISLPVFIFEPLNMLQILCEELEYSNLLDKAAQEEDRFMRMAYIAIFAVSRYKSTQHRTGRKPFNPVLGETYEYVRQDLGWRYVSEQVSHHPPISACHAESVHWLFWQSLTAMVKFWGRSIEAIPVCSVHVRLKKRNEEYTWNKATSCLRNILSDSRYFEHYGEMVFSCKGENTLPVKCKLQLKPDYYKREGPDNIAVRGEIWGQVLNETDKAVLEITGNWTSGLFINGVCAWKPNTLPVNYEKYYGFTEFGLTLNDLCPSMQPYLPPSDTRFRPDQRMVEYGRLDEAEEKKQAIEEFQRSKRKQLAREQRCHVTKWFE
;
A
#
# COMPACT_ATOMS: atom_id res chain seq x y z
N MET A 1 21.73 59.22 31.73
CA MET A 1 21.72 58.19 30.65
C MET A 1 20.36 57.54 30.69
N ASN A 2 19.51 57.92 29.73
CA ASN A 2 18.09 57.61 29.68
C ASN A 2 17.88 56.16 29.26
N GLN A 3 17.27 55.33 30.12
CA GLN A 3 16.75 54.02 29.73
C GLN A 3 15.36 54.23 29.11
N PRO A 4 15.13 53.88 27.83
CA PRO A 4 13.83 54.03 27.20
C PRO A 4 12.94 52.81 27.46
N ASP A 5 11.74 53.14 27.92
CA ASP A 5 10.46 52.42 27.92
C ASP A 5 10.39 50.97 27.43
N GLY A 6 9.91 50.12 28.34
CA GLY A 6 9.59 48.71 28.11
C GLY A 6 8.51 48.51 27.05
N ILE A 7 8.87 47.69 26.06
CA ILE A 7 8.03 47.26 24.94
C ILE A 7 6.87 46.39 25.47
N LYS A 8 5.65 46.83 25.19
CA LYS A 8 4.38 46.14 25.46
C LYS A 8 4.34 44.80 24.72
N ARG A 9 4.15 43.71 25.48
CA ARG A 9 3.83 42.37 24.96
C ARG A 9 2.44 42.41 24.31
N TYR A 10 2.39 42.33 22.98
CA TYR A 10 1.15 42.04 22.26
C TYR A 10 0.78 40.56 22.49
N LYS A 11 -0.43 40.33 22.99
CA LYS A 11 -1.06 39.00 23.02
C LYS A 11 -1.58 38.72 21.61
N ALA A 12 -1.05 37.69 20.96
CA ALA A 12 -1.67 37.12 19.77
C ALA A 12 -2.91 36.33 20.22
N GLU A 13 -4.09 36.88 19.96
CA GLU A 13 -5.36 36.16 20.02
C GLU A 13 -5.47 35.32 18.74
N GLY A 14 -5.76 34.02 18.86
CA GLY A 14 -6.22 33.21 17.72
C GLY A 14 -5.49 31.91 17.42
N SER A 15 -4.99 31.15 18.40
CA SER A 15 -4.71 29.73 18.18
C SER A 15 -6.02 28.95 18.23
N ILE A 16 -6.51 28.49 17.07
CA ILE A 16 -7.62 27.52 17.00
C ILE A 16 -7.07 26.20 17.55
N GLU A 17 -7.23 25.99 18.85
CA GLU A 17 -7.03 24.70 19.51
C GLU A 17 -8.06 23.71 18.94
N SER A 18 -7.63 22.85 18.02
CA SER A 18 -8.39 21.65 17.70
C SER A 18 -8.47 20.78 18.96
N PRO A 19 -9.66 20.36 19.41
CA PRO A 19 -9.85 19.74 20.70
C PRO A 19 -9.08 18.42 20.84
N GLU A 20 -8.11 18.39 21.75
CA GLU A 20 -7.41 17.19 22.18
C GLU A 20 -8.39 16.24 22.88
N CYS A 21 -8.89 15.23 22.17
CA CYS A 21 -9.70 14.18 22.76
C CYS A 21 -8.79 13.20 23.53
N LYS A 22 -8.88 13.22 24.87
CA LYS A 22 -8.21 12.25 25.77
C LYS A 22 -8.88 10.87 25.63
N ILE A 23 -8.12 9.83 25.28
CA ILE A 23 -8.63 8.48 25.00
C ILE A 23 -8.20 7.48 26.08
N ASN A 24 -9.17 6.69 26.56
CA ASN A 24 -9.00 5.57 27.50
C ASN A 24 -9.14 4.22 26.77
N PHE A 25 -8.34 3.24 27.21
CA PHE A 25 -8.23 1.89 26.64
C PHE A 25 -9.40 0.94 26.98
N PRO A 26 -9.92 0.17 26.02
CA PRO A 26 -10.69 -1.04 26.30
C PRO A 26 -9.88 -2.33 26.06
N LYS A 27 -10.06 -3.31 26.96
CA LYS A 27 -9.49 -4.67 26.89
C LYS A 27 -10.29 -5.56 25.93
N LEU A 28 -9.59 -6.44 25.20
CA LEU A 28 -10.16 -7.49 24.32
C LEU A 28 -11.18 -8.38 25.05
N GLN A 29 -12.25 -8.75 24.36
CA GLN A 29 -13.19 -9.80 24.79
C GLN A 29 -13.01 -11.09 23.96
N PRO A 30 -13.24 -12.27 24.56
CA PRO A 30 -12.94 -13.58 23.97
C PRO A 30 -13.88 -13.99 22.81
N PRO A 31 -13.45 -14.95 21.95
CA PRO A 31 -14.20 -15.41 20.77
C PRO A 31 -15.42 -16.29 21.10
N VAL A 32 -16.37 -16.35 20.17
CA VAL A 32 -17.69 -16.98 20.34
C VAL A 32 -17.84 -18.28 19.52
N PRO A 33 -18.57 -19.30 20.02
CA PRO A 33 -18.83 -20.56 19.30
C PRO A 33 -19.69 -20.42 18.03
N HIS A 34 -19.44 -21.30 17.05
CA HIS A 34 -20.00 -21.31 15.69
C HIS A 34 -21.54 -21.24 15.57
N HIS A 35 -22.30 -21.64 16.60
CA HIS A 35 -23.77 -21.62 16.53
C HIS A 35 -24.37 -20.21 16.62
N GLU A 36 -23.72 -19.26 17.32
CA GLU A 36 -24.21 -17.88 17.42
C GLU A 36 -24.01 -17.10 16.11
N GLU A 37 -22.95 -17.43 15.36
CA GLU A 37 -22.66 -16.87 14.03
C GLU A 37 -23.84 -17.10 13.07
N VAL A 38 -24.42 -18.31 13.08
CA VAL A 38 -25.59 -18.67 12.24
C VAL A 38 -26.83 -17.83 12.60
N TYR A 39 -27.07 -17.56 13.89
CA TYR A 39 -28.24 -16.79 14.34
C TYR A 39 -28.20 -15.35 13.85
N LEU A 40 -27.04 -14.69 13.92
CA LEU A 40 -26.91 -13.28 13.55
C LEU A 40 -27.05 -13.06 12.03
N LEU A 41 -26.54 -14.00 11.22
CA LEU A 41 -26.68 -13.95 9.75
C LEU A 41 -28.14 -14.04 9.30
N ARG A 42 -29.00 -14.74 10.05
CA ARG A 42 -30.45 -14.77 9.75
C ARG A 42 -31.08 -13.38 9.87
N LYS A 43 -30.63 -12.53 10.80
CA LYS A 43 -31.13 -11.14 10.95
C LYS A 43 -30.71 -10.23 9.79
N LEU A 44 -29.59 -10.52 9.13
CA LEU A 44 -29.08 -9.75 7.99
C LEU A 44 -29.97 -9.83 6.74
N ARG A 45 -30.91 -10.78 6.67
CA ARG A 45 -31.84 -10.90 5.53
C ARG A 45 -32.70 -9.66 5.29
N LYS A 46 -32.84 -8.77 6.29
CA LYS A 46 -33.58 -7.49 6.17
C LYS A 46 -32.80 -6.39 5.43
N PHE A 47 -31.48 -6.56 5.26
CA PHE A 47 -30.62 -5.59 4.57
C PHE A 47 -30.63 -5.84 3.06
N SER A 48 -30.36 -4.78 2.28
CA SER A 48 -30.16 -4.91 0.83
C SER A 48 -29.06 -5.93 0.53
N ARG A 49 -29.09 -6.55 -0.66
CA ARG A 49 -28.14 -7.61 -1.01
C ARG A 49 -26.68 -7.14 -0.90
N TRP A 50 -26.40 -5.90 -1.32
CA TRP A 50 -25.07 -5.31 -1.23
C TRP A 50 -24.68 -4.98 0.22
N GLN A 51 -25.59 -4.45 1.06
CA GLN A 51 -25.30 -4.13 2.46
C GLN A 51 -24.81 -5.33 3.27
N ARG A 52 -25.31 -6.54 2.95
CA ARG A 52 -24.86 -7.78 3.61
C ARG A 52 -23.39 -8.11 3.35
N ARG A 53 -22.82 -7.69 2.20
CA ARG A 53 -21.41 -7.89 1.86
C ARG A 53 -20.47 -7.03 2.72
N TYR A 54 -20.98 -5.92 3.24
CA TYR A 54 -20.26 -5.02 4.16
C TYR A 54 -20.48 -5.36 5.65
N CYS A 55 -21.10 -6.50 5.95
CA CYS A 55 -21.25 -7.01 7.31
C CYS A 55 -20.23 -8.13 7.58
N VAL A 56 -19.58 -8.08 8.74
CA VAL A 56 -18.71 -9.15 9.25
C VAL A 56 -19.27 -9.64 10.57
N ILE A 57 -19.10 -10.94 10.82
CA ILE A 57 -19.29 -11.48 12.16
C ILE A 57 -17.95 -11.56 12.83
N SER A 58 -17.80 -10.75 13.87
CA SER A 58 -16.63 -10.78 14.73
C SER A 58 -17.12 -10.96 16.16
N ALA A 59 -16.67 -12.05 16.80
CA ALA A 59 -17.04 -12.41 18.18
C ALA A 59 -18.55 -12.40 18.44
N GLY A 60 -19.36 -13.07 17.60
CA GLY A 60 -20.80 -13.19 17.83
C GLY A 60 -21.57 -11.86 17.70
N VAL A 61 -21.01 -10.86 17.00
CA VAL A 61 -21.72 -9.64 16.66
C VAL A 61 -21.63 -9.42 15.16
N VAL A 62 -22.79 -9.25 14.50
CA VAL A 62 -22.84 -8.66 13.17
C VAL A 62 -22.45 -7.20 13.32
N LYS A 63 -21.26 -6.90 12.86
CA LYS A 63 -20.75 -5.56 12.74
C LYS A 63 -20.91 -5.19 11.26
N LEU A 64 -21.60 -4.09 10.99
CA LEU A 64 -21.08 -3.21 9.93
C LEU A 64 -19.62 -2.98 10.29
N TYR A 65 -18.69 -2.98 9.33
CA TYR A 65 -17.25 -2.82 9.61
C TYR A 65 -16.92 -1.69 10.65
N ALA A 66 -17.86 -0.77 10.87
CA ALA A 66 -18.00 0.24 11.90
C ALA A 66 -18.03 -0.21 13.39
N LYS A 67 -17.25 -1.20 13.84
CA LYS A 67 -17.04 -1.38 15.31
C LYS A 67 -15.66 -1.96 15.65
N SER A 68 -14.64 -1.11 15.67
CA SER A 68 -13.39 -1.38 16.41
C SER A 68 -12.55 -0.09 16.65
N THR A 69 -13.05 0.82 17.47
CA THR A 69 -12.31 1.77 18.33
C THR A 69 -11.06 2.46 17.72
N ASP A 70 -11.26 3.63 17.11
CA ASP A 70 -10.48 4.89 17.04
C ASP A 70 -8.92 4.92 17.07
N LEU A 71 -8.20 3.81 17.11
CA LEU A 71 -6.76 3.79 17.41
C LEU A 71 -5.87 3.87 16.16
N THR A 72 -6.31 3.28 15.05
CA THR A 72 -5.46 3.12 13.85
C THR A 72 -5.31 4.41 13.07
N ARG A 73 -6.40 5.18 12.91
CA ARG A 73 -6.43 6.41 12.10
C ARG A 73 -5.50 7.48 12.67
N THR A 74 -5.63 7.79 13.96
CA THR A 74 -4.81 8.79 14.65
C THR A 74 -3.35 8.42 14.67
N ARG A 75 -3.01 7.14 14.90
CA ARG A 75 -1.61 6.69 14.88
C ARG A 75 -0.97 6.85 13.49
N LEU A 76 -1.67 6.45 12.43
CA LEU A 76 -1.18 6.60 11.05
C LEU A 76 -1.03 8.07 10.64
N GLU A 77 -2.02 8.91 10.95
CA GLU A 77 -1.95 10.35 10.67
C GLU A 77 -0.81 11.02 11.44
N GLN A 78 -0.60 10.65 12.71
CA GLN A 78 0.54 11.13 13.51
C GLN A 78 1.89 10.65 12.96
N GLU A 79 2.02 9.37 12.59
CA GLU A 79 3.26 8.82 12.03
C GLU A 79 3.60 9.48 10.68
N VAL A 80 2.61 9.75 9.83
CA VAL A 80 2.81 10.48 8.56
C VAL A 80 3.18 11.93 8.81
N ASN A 81 2.47 12.63 9.70
CA ASN A 81 2.74 14.04 10.00
C ASN A 81 4.15 14.20 10.60
N ALA A 82 4.51 13.37 11.57
CA ALA A 82 5.84 13.38 12.18
C ALA A 82 6.95 13.13 11.13
N ALA A 83 6.75 12.18 10.22
CA ALA A 83 7.75 11.86 9.19
C ALA A 83 7.83 12.91 8.07
N GLN A 84 6.73 13.59 7.74
CA GLN A 84 6.73 14.74 6.83
C GLN A 84 7.48 15.94 7.44
N THR A 85 7.27 16.25 8.72
CA THR A 85 7.99 17.33 9.42
C THR A 85 9.50 17.08 9.44
N VAL A 86 9.93 15.84 9.69
CA VAL A 86 11.37 15.46 9.64
C VAL A 86 11.97 15.65 8.26
N THR A 87 11.19 15.41 7.20
CA THR A 87 11.67 15.55 5.81
C THR A 87 11.82 17.03 5.41
N MET A 88 10.94 17.92 5.88
CA MET A 88 11.06 19.37 5.62
C MET A 88 12.31 19.99 6.27
N LEU A 89 12.68 19.51 7.46
CA LEU A 89 13.86 20.04 8.18
C LEU A 89 15.20 19.61 7.55
N SER A 90 15.24 18.56 6.73
CA SER A 90 16.48 18.09 6.11
C SER A 90 16.90 18.82 4.82
N PHE A 91 16.11 19.78 4.31
CA PHE A 91 16.39 20.46 3.04
C PHE A 91 16.97 21.89 3.16
N SER A 92 17.36 22.32 4.36
CA SER A 92 17.95 23.66 4.58
C SER A 92 19.47 23.63 4.80
N GLN A 93 20.22 22.91 3.96
CA GLN A 93 21.68 23.03 3.90
C GLN A 93 22.14 22.73 2.48
N ASP A 94 22.18 23.75 1.62
CA ASP A 94 23.11 23.86 0.48
C ASP A 94 22.88 25.21 -0.21
N SER A 95 23.47 26.26 0.35
CA SER A 95 23.74 27.49 -0.41
C SER A 95 25.15 27.93 -0.09
N ASN A 96 26.07 27.74 -1.04
CA ASN A 96 27.33 28.47 -1.01
C ASN A 96 27.85 28.76 -2.42
N SER A 97 28.17 30.04 -2.60
CA SER A 97 29.06 30.68 -3.58
C SER A 97 28.73 30.58 -5.08
N ASP A 98 28.02 31.60 -5.55
CA ASP A 98 28.44 32.60 -6.55
C ASP A 98 29.58 32.25 -7.52
N THR A 99 29.27 32.30 -8.82
CA THR A 99 30.13 33.02 -9.79
C THR A 99 29.31 33.56 -10.96
N LYS A 100 29.41 34.88 -11.14
CA LYS A 100 28.75 35.69 -12.18
C LYS A 100 29.34 35.41 -13.57
N THR A 101 28.48 35.19 -14.56
CA THR A 101 28.79 35.51 -15.96
C THR A 101 27.57 36.15 -16.62
N ASN A 102 27.72 37.45 -16.90
CA ASN A 102 26.77 38.25 -17.68
C ASN A 102 26.82 37.81 -19.14
N VAL A 103 25.68 37.44 -19.72
CA VAL A 103 25.48 37.49 -21.18
C VAL A 103 24.13 38.14 -21.44
N SER A 104 24.18 39.37 -21.95
CA SER A 104 23.04 40.11 -22.45
C SER A 104 22.66 39.56 -23.83
N THR A 105 21.41 39.13 -24.00
CA THR A 105 20.80 38.97 -25.33
C THR A 105 19.49 39.73 -25.41
N GLN A 106 19.35 40.40 -26.55
CA GLN A 106 18.36 41.39 -26.91
C GLN A 106 16.96 40.80 -27.04
N GLY A 107 15.97 41.64 -26.76
CA GLY A 107 14.55 41.29 -26.74
C GLY A 107 13.95 41.00 -28.11
N LEU A 108 12.89 40.19 -28.08
CA LEU A 108 11.86 40.10 -29.11
C LEU A 108 10.51 39.84 -28.42
N ASP A 109 9.64 40.82 -28.62
CA ASP A 109 8.18 40.81 -28.80
C ASP A 109 7.23 40.05 -27.86
N LYS A 110 6.27 40.86 -27.40
CA LYS A 110 5.11 40.58 -26.56
C LYS A 110 4.01 39.90 -27.38
N GLU A 111 3.51 38.76 -26.92
CA GLU A 111 2.10 38.39 -27.11
C GLU A 111 1.51 37.96 -25.76
N GLY A 112 0.46 38.67 -25.36
CA GLY A 112 -0.20 38.50 -24.07
C GLY A 112 -1.14 37.31 -24.08
N VAL A 113 -0.93 36.40 -23.13
CA VAL A 113 -1.93 35.41 -22.73
C VAL A 113 -2.17 35.61 -21.25
N SER A 114 -3.40 35.97 -20.89
CA SER A 114 -3.83 36.18 -19.51
C SER A 114 -3.94 34.84 -18.79
N SER A 115 -2.99 34.53 -17.91
CA SER A 115 -3.16 33.49 -16.90
C SER A 115 -3.68 34.15 -15.62
N GLY A 116 -4.84 33.69 -15.15
CA GLY A 116 -5.38 34.09 -13.85
C GLY A 116 -4.51 33.52 -12.73
N ASP A 117 -3.87 34.42 -12.00
CA ASP A 117 -3.16 34.14 -10.75
C ASP A 117 -4.17 33.98 -9.62
N ASP A 118 -4.54 32.73 -9.31
CA ASP A 118 -5.06 32.38 -7.99
C ASP A 118 -3.84 32.08 -7.11
N SER A 119 -3.28 33.13 -6.49
CA SER A 119 -2.25 33.01 -5.47
C SER A 119 -2.88 32.46 -4.19
N ASP A 120 -2.64 31.18 -3.91
CA ASP A 120 -2.86 30.59 -2.59
C ASP A 120 -1.87 31.24 -1.60
N ASP A 121 -2.41 31.93 -0.60
CA ASP A 121 -1.68 32.51 0.54
C ASP A 121 -1.04 31.40 1.38
N ASP A 122 0.22 31.08 1.11
CA ASP A 122 1.07 30.30 2.02
C ASP A 122 1.86 31.30 2.90
N ASP A 123 1.40 31.47 4.14
CA ASP A 123 2.04 32.28 5.19
C ASP A 123 3.41 31.67 5.58
N ASP A 124 4.48 32.12 4.93
CA ASP A 124 5.86 31.83 5.28
C ASP A 124 6.31 32.61 6.54
N GLU A 125 6.05 32.07 7.74
CA GLU A 125 6.72 32.55 8.96
C GLU A 125 8.19 32.11 8.99
N LYS A 126 9.09 33.06 8.70
CA LYS A 126 10.55 32.91 8.82
C LYS A 126 10.96 32.91 10.29
N GLU A 127 11.25 31.73 10.84
CA GLU A 127 11.87 31.61 12.16
C GLU A 127 13.41 31.63 12.05
N SER A 128 14.03 32.66 12.62
CA SER A 128 15.49 32.81 12.68
C SER A 128 16.06 32.16 13.94
N ALA A 129 16.66 30.97 13.82
CA ALA A 129 17.37 30.32 14.91
C ALA A 129 18.88 30.62 14.87
N SER A 130 19.43 31.05 16.00
CA SER A 130 20.83 31.43 16.19
C SER A 130 21.77 30.23 16.28
N ASN A 131 22.88 30.32 15.55
CA ASN A 131 24.01 29.38 15.53
C ASN A 131 24.62 29.11 16.93
N GLN A 132 24.69 27.83 17.33
CA GLN A 132 25.75 27.35 18.22
C GLN A 132 26.54 26.22 17.56
N SER A 133 27.78 26.54 17.25
CA SER A 133 28.81 25.66 16.72
C SER A 133 29.13 24.53 17.71
N ARG A 134 28.88 23.28 17.30
CA ARG A 134 29.46 22.10 17.96
C ARG A 134 30.39 21.36 16.99
N ARG A 135 31.66 21.39 17.40
CA ARG A 135 32.87 20.83 16.82
C ARG A 135 32.71 19.36 16.39
N GLY A 136 33.11 19.08 15.15
CA GLY A 136 33.07 17.75 14.53
C GLY A 136 33.96 16.73 15.25
N ARG A 137 33.47 15.48 15.25
CA ARG A 137 34.22 14.31 15.70
C ARG A 137 34.36 13.38 14.49
N GLU A 138 35.59 13.23 14.01
CA GLU A 138 35.99 12.28 12.98
C GLU A 138 35.55 10.86 13.34
N LEU A 139 34.82 10.21 12.44
CA LEU A 139 34.47 8.80 12.50
C LEU A 139 35.53 8.01 11.74
N GLN A 140 36.31 7.21 12.46
CA GLN A 140 37.28 6.27 11.87
C GLN A 140 36.56 5.03 11.29
N PRO A 141 37.08 4.42 10.21
CA PRO A 141 36.45 3.29 9.54
C PRO A 141 36.60 1.97 10.32
N LEU A 142 35.53 1.18 10.35
CA LEU A 142 35.50 -0.15 10.99
C LEU A 142 36.27 -1.21 10.15
N PRO A 143 37.00 -2.12 10.81
CA PRO A 143 37.84 -3.11 10.14
C PRO A 143 37.05 -4.30 9.56
N SER A 144 37.58 -4.82 8.45
CA SER A 144 37.09 -5.97 7.69
C SER A 144 37.23 -7.28 8.46
N SER A 145 36.12 -7.99 8.69
CA SER A 145 36.13 -9.32 9.29
C SER A 145 36.00 -10.42 8.23
N SER A 146 37.03 -11.27 8.21
CA SER A 146 37.23 -12.57 7.58
C SER A 146 36.00 -13.39 7.13
N THR A 147 36.00 -13.70 5.84
CA THR A 147 35.69 -14.97 5.16
C THR A 147 35.18 -16.13 6.03
N LYS A 148 33.86 -16.35 6.07
CA LYS A 148 33.29 -17.67 6.40
C LYS A 148 33.08 -18.47 5.11
N LYS A 149 33.62 -19.70 5.10
CA LYS A 149 33.52 -20.66 3.98
C LYS A 149 32.05 -21.06 3.70
N PRO A 150 31.68 -21.34 2.44
CA PRO A 150 30.31 -21.68 2.07
C PRO A 150 29.90 -23.07 2.57
N LEU A 151 28.68 -23.19 3.08
CA LEU A 151 28.05 -24.48 3.38
C LEU A 151 27.79 -25.24 2.07
N LYS A 152 28.16 -26.53 2.04
CA LYS A 152 27.93 -27.44 0.91
C LYS A 152 26.42 -27.55 0.61
N GLN A 153 26.04 -27.30 -0.64
CA GLN A 153 24.71 -27.58 -1.15
C GLN A 153 24.45 -29.10 -1.20
N PRO A 154 23.31 -29.60 -0.67
CA PRO A 154 22.94 -30.99 -0.84
C PRO A 154 22.47 -31.23 -2.28
N GLN A 155 23.17 -32.11 -3.00
CA GLN A 155 22.68 -32.70 -4.24
C GLN A 155 21.55 -33.68 -3.91
N GLY A 156 20.31 -33.20 -3.88
CA GLY A 156 19.12 -34.03 -3.73
C GLY A 156 18.16 -33.77 -4.89
N THR A 157 17.99 -34.77 -5.74
CA THR A 157 16.97 -34.83 -6.80
C THR A 157 15.59 -34.88 -6.14
N VAL A 158 15.00 -33.73 -5.86
CA VAL A 158 13.62 -33.65 -5.34
C VAL A 158 12.67 -33.69 -6.53
N GLY A 159 12.01 -34.84 -6.70
CA GLY A 159 10.97 -35.02 -7.71
C GLY A 159 9.88 -33.95 -7.60
N GLU A 160 9.50 -33.39 -8.74
CA GLU A 160 8.35 -32.51 -8.91
C GLU A 160 7.08 -33.23 -8.46
N LYS A 161 6.69 -33.05 -7.20
CA LYS A 161 5.29 -33.28 -6.81
C LYS A 161 4.48 -32.15 -7.40
N THR A 162 3.96 -32.38 -8.61
CA THR A 162 2.99 -31.54 -9.29
C THR A 162 1.90 -31.11 -8.31
N LEU A 163 1.81 -29.78 -8.12
CA LEU A 163 0.95 -29.10 -7.16
C LEU A 163 -0.52 -29.13 -7.65
N SER A 164 -1.18 -30.28 -7.60
CA SER A 164 -2.56 -30.42 -8.10
C SER A 164 -3.54 -31.05 -7.10
N LYS A 165 -3.26 -30.98 -5.79
CA LYS A 165 -4.35 -31.13 -4.82
C LYS A 165 -5.29 -29.94 -5.00
N ALA A 166 -6.32 -30.15 -5.81
CA ALA A 166 -7.42 -29.21 -6.00
C ALA A 166 -7.86 -28.71 -4.61
N GLN A 167 -7.80 -27.39 -4.40
CA GLN A 167 -8.31 -26.79 -3.18
C GLN A 167 -9.77 -27.25 -3.00
N PRO A 168 -10.18 -27.69 -1.81
CA PRO A 168 -11.56 -28.08 -1.58
C PRO A 168 -12.45 -26.88 -1.88
N VAL A 169 -13.33 -27.02 -2.87
CA VAL A 169 -14.39 -26.04 -3.14
C VAL A 169 -15.23 -25.92 -1.88
N LEU A 170 -15.37 -24.70 -1.36
CA LEU A 170 -16.20 -24.44 -0.17
C LEU A 170 -17.61 -25.01 -0.38
N LYS A 171 -18.18 -25.64 0.67
CA LYS A 171 -19.55 -26.16 0.59
C LYS A 171 -20.52 -24.98 0.48
N LYS A 172 -21.71 -25.26 -0.08
CA LYS A 172 -22.79 -24.26 -0.20
C LYS A 172 -23.13 -23.54 1.09
N ALA A 173 -23.25 -24.30 2.18
CA ALA A 173 -23.48 -23.72 3.50
C ALA A 173 -22.39 -22.72 3.90
N ASP A 174 -21.12 -23.02 3.60
CA ASP A 174 -20.00 -22.15 3.95
C ASP A 174 -20.06 -20.85 3.12
N TRP A 175 -20.22 -20.92 1.80
CA TRP A 175 -20.21 -19.70 0.99
C TRP A 175 -21.47 -18.84 1.15
N GLU A 176 -22.62 -19.43 1.47
CA GLU A 176 -23.82 -18.70 1.91
C GLU A 176 -23.60 -17.98 3.25
N LEU A 177 -22.92 -18.64 4.20
CA LEU A 177 -22.56 -18.08 5.51
C LEU A 177 -21.74 -16.80 5.34
N TYR A 178 -20.77 -16.81 4.42
CA TYR A 178 -19.91 -15.67 4.12
C TYR A 178 -20.49 -14.72 3.06
N HIS A 179 -21.78 -14.83 2.71
CA HIS A 179 -22.46 -13.94 1.75
C HIS A 179 -21.78 -13.85 0.38
N MET A 180 -21.21 -14.96 -0.08
CA MET A 180 -20.58 -15.08 -1.40
C MET A 180 -21.63 -15.41 -2.49
N ASP A 181 -22.93 -15.42 -2.16
CA ASP A 181 -24.02 -15.62 -3.10
C ASP A 181 -23.96 -14.66 -4.29
N GLY A 182 -24.16 -15.22 -5.49
CA GLY A 182 -24.17 -14.47 -6.75
C GLY A 182 -22.83 -13.85 -7.12
N ALA A 183 -21.74 -14.21 -6.43
CA ALA A 183 -20.40 -13.80 -6.81
C ALA A 183 -20.02 -14.44 -8.14
N ILE A 184 -19.47 -13.63 -9.04
CA ILE A 184 -18.94 -14.09 -10.32
C ILE A 184 -17.43 -13.96 -10.22
N VAL A 185 -16.76 -15.11 -10.29
CA VAL A 185 -15.31 -15.14 -10.44
C VAL A 185 -15.00 -14.78 -11.88
N SER A 186 -14.47 -13.58 -12.09
CA SER A 186 -14.05 -13.13 -13.41
C SER A 186 -12.98 -14.07 -13.97
N LYS A 187 -13.12 -14.42 -15.26
CA LYS A 187 -12.14 -15.20 -16.02
C LYS A 187 -11.44 -14.32 -17.07
N ARG A 188 -11.43 -13.00 -16.86
CA ARG A 188 -10.90 -12.02 -17.81
C ARG A 188 -9.40 -12.22 -18.05
N GLN A 189 -9.03 -12.50 -19.29
CA GLN A 189 -7.63 -12.76 -19.71
C GLN A 189 -6.98 -11.58 -20.44
N VAL A 190 -7.76 -10.57 -20.84
CA VAL A 190 -7.29 -9.36 -21.51
C VAL A 190 -8.13 -8.16 -21.07
N LEU A 191 -7.57 -6.96 -21.11
CA LEU A 191 -8.35 -5.73 -20.95
C LEU A 191 -9.12 -5.41 -22.25
N PRO A 192 -10.21 -4.63 -22.18
CA PRO A 192 -10.94 -4.16 -23.36
C PRO A 192 -10.07 -3.43 -24.39
N THR A 193 -9.01 -2.75 -23.95
CA THR A 193 -8.08 -2.01 -24.81
C THR A 193 -6.66 -2.12 -24.28
N SER A 194 -5.68 -2.20 -25.18
CA SER A 194 -4.27 -2.14 -24.80
C SER A 194 -3.88 -0.76 -24.29
N MET A 195 -2.88 -0.70 -23.42
CA MET A 195 -2.30 0.54 -22.94
C MET A 195 -1.85 1.45 -24.10
N SER A 196 -2.34 2.69 -24.11
CA SER A 196 -1.94 3.70 -25.09
C SER A 196 -0.44 4.04 -24.94
N ALA A 197 0.25 4.30 -26.05
CA ALA A 197 1.61 4.80 -26.00
C ALA A 197 1.66 6.18 -25.32
N ILE A 198 2.70 6.43 -24.51
CA ILE A 198 2.93 7.75 -23.93
C ILE A 198 3.84 8.52 -24.88
N SER A 199 3.34 9.59 -25.50
CA SER A 199 4.13 10.49 -26.36
C SER A 199 4.81 11.62 -25.57
N ILE A 200 4.40 11.85 -24.32
CA ILE A 200 4.88 12.94 -23.46
C ILE A 200 6.01 12.43 -22.57
N SER A 201 7.11 13.19 -22.48
CA SER A 201 8.20 12.88 -21.56
C SER A 201 7.71 12.87 -20.11
N LEU A 202 7.92 11.78 -19.38
CA LEU A 202 7.60 11.71 -17.95
C LEU A 202 8.29 12.83 -17.15
N TRP A 203 9.47 13.27 -17.58
CA TRP A 203 10.19 14.38 -16.96
C TRP A 203 9.42 15.72 -17.00
N SER A 204 8.70 16.01 -18.09
CA SER A 204 7.94 17.26 -18.18
C SER A 204 6.81 17.32 -17.16
N VAL A 205 6.30 16.16 -16.73
CA VAL A 205 5.30 16.03 -15.68
C VAL A 205 5.92 15.89 -14.29
N LEU A 206 7.10 15.30 -14.16
CA LEU A 206 7.74 15.17 -12.85
C LEU A 206 8.45 16.44 -12.38
N LYS A 207 8.82 17.37 -13.28
CA LYS A 207 9.45 18.64 -12.86
C LYS A 207 8.58 19.46 -11.90
N GLN A 208 7.26 19.44 -12.08
CA GLN A 208 6.30 20.14 -11.21
C GLN A 208 6.18 19.48 -9.83
N CYS A 209 6.68 18.26 -9.68
CA CYS A 209 6.71 17.54 -8.41
C CYS A 209 7.89 17.93 -7.50
N PHE A 210 8.89 18.63 -8.04
CA PHE A 210 10.08 18.98 -7.28
C PHE A 210 9.72 19.93 -6.12
N GLY A 211 10.20 19.62 -4.91
CA GLY A 211 9.96 20.41 -3.70
C GLY A 211 8.51 20.41 -3.18
N LYS A 212 7.58 19.73 -3.86
CA LYS A 212 6.15 19.71 -3.50
C LYS A 212 5.74 18.37 -2.93
N ASN A 213 4.68 18.38 -2.11
CA ASN A 213 4.06 17.14 -1.68
C ASN A 213 3.35 16.46 -2.86
N LEU A 214 3.91 15.33 -3.31
CA LEU A 214 3.42 14.55 -4.45
C LEU A 214 1.95 14.14 -4.33
N THR A 215 1.41 14.00 -3.12
CA THR A 215 0.00 13.63 -2.93
C THR A 215 -0.96 14.79 -3.19
N ARG A 216 -0.46 16.03 -3.31
CA ARG A 216 -1.26 17.24 -3.57
C ARG A 216 -1.23 17.69 -5.04
N ILE A 217 -0.40 17.08 -5.88
CA ILE A 217 -0.30 17.43 -7.31
C ILE A 217 -1.27 16.58 -8.12
N SER A 218 -2.11 17.25 -8.93
CA SER A 218 -2.90 16.57 -9.95
C SER A 218 -2.00 16.18 -11.11
N LEU A 219 -1.87 14.88 -11.36
CA LEU A 219 -1.08 14.34 -12.46
C LEU A 219 -2.00 14.06 -13.66
N PRO A 220 -1.55 14.22 -14.91
CA PRO A 220 -2.33 13.89 -16.09
C PRO A 220 -2.74 12.40 -16.14
N VAL A 221 -3.90 12.13 -16.74
CA VAL A 221 -4.51 10.80 -16.74
C VAL A 221 -3.67 9.72 -17.43
N PHE A 222 -2.84 10.08 -18.42
CA PHE A 222 -1.99 9.13 -19.14
C PHE A 222 -0.90 8.48 -18.26
N ILE A 223 -0.63 9.00 -17.06
CA ILE A 223 0.29 8.38 -16.09
C ILE A 223 -0.38 7.23 -15.34
N PHE A 224 -1.71 7.16 -15.36
CA PHE A 224 -2.46 6.17 -14.61
C PHE A 224 -2.70 4.88 -15.40
N GLU A 225 -2.89 3.81 -14.64
CA GLU A 225 -3.41 2.52 -15.09
C GLU A 225 -4.88 2.38 -14.64
N PRO A 226 -5.67 1.45 -15.22
CA PRO A 226 -7.10 1.33 -14.92
C PRO A 226 -7.41 0.60 -13.60
N LEU A 227 -6.58 0.79 -12.57
CA LEU A 227 -6.80 0.32 -11.21
C LEU A 227 -6.54 1.45 -10.22
N ASN A 228 -7.23 1.44 -9.07
CA ASN A 228 -6.93 2.32 -7.94
C ASN A 228 -6.32 1.56 -6.76
N MET A 229 -5.91 2.29 -5.72
CA MET A 229 -5.30 1.70 -4.52
C MET A 229 -6.19 0.67 -3.81
N LEU A 230 -7.53 0.79 -3.86
CA LEU A 230 -8.44 -0.20 -3.25
C LEU A 230 -8.34 -1.56 -3.94
N GLN A 231 -8.17 -1.55 -5.26
CA GLN A 231 -7.93 -2.75 -6.06
C GLN A 231 -6.50 -3.26 -5.89
N ILE A 232 -5.49 -2.38 -5.82
CA ILE A 232 -4.10 -2.80 -5.56
C ILE A 232 -3.96 -3.51 -4.21
N LEU A 233 -4.65 -3.03 -3.16
CA LEU A 233 -4.67 -3.71 -1.87
C LEU A 233 -5.31 -5.11 -1.95
N CYS A 234 -6.30 -5.30 -2.82
CA CYS A 234 -6.88 -6.61 -3.09
C CYS A 234 -5.91 -7.52 -3.87
N GLU A 235 -5.06 -6.96 -4.74
CA GLU A 235 -4.05 -7.70 -5.51
C GLU A 235 -3.04 -8.44 -4.62
N GLU A 236 -2.82 -7.97 -3.38
CA GLU A 236 -1.96 -8.66 -2.40
C GLU A 236 -2.46 -10.06 -2.03
N LEU A 237 -3.74 -10.36 -2.27
CA LEU A 237 -4.35 -11.65 -2.01
C LEU A 237 -4.23 -12.62 -3.19
N GLU A 238 -3.46 -12.31 -4.24
CA GLU A 238 -3.24 -13.24 -5.38
C GLU A 238 -2.76 -14.62 -4.91
N TYR A 239 -1.87 -14.66 -3.93
CA TYR A 239 -1.32 -15.90 -3.35
C TYR A 239 -1.93 -16.23 -1.98
N SER A 240 -3.23 -15.97 -1.79
CA SER A 240 -3.97 -16.25 -0.54
C SER A 240 -3.91 -17.73 -0.11
N ASN A 241 -3.64 -18.65 -1.04
CA ASN A 241 -3.44 -20.07 -0.75
C ASN A 241 -2.27 -20.32 0.24
N LEU A 242 -1.33 -19.38 0.36
CA LEU A 242 -0.28 -19.42 1.40
C LEU A 242 -0.86 -19.20 2.80
N LEU A 243 -1.93 -18.40 2.94
CA LEU A 243 -2.66 -18.25 4.21
C LEU A 243 -3.44 -19.52 4.55
N ASP A 244 -4.01 -20.20 3.55
CA ASP A 244 -4.67 -21.51 3.76
C ASP A 244 -3.68 -22.56 4.24
N LYS A 245 -2.48 -22.61 3.65
CA LYS A 245 -1.38 -23.48 4.11
C LYS A 245 -0.99 -23.14 5.55
N ALA A 246 -0.81 -21.86 5.87
CA ALA A 246 -0.51 -21.42 7.24
C ALA A 246 -1.63 -21.82 8.23
N ALA A 247 -2.89 -21.72 7.85
CA ALA A 247 -4.02 -22.09 8.70
C ALA A 247 -4.09 -23.61 8.99
N GLN A 248 -3.62 -24.44 8.06
CA GLN A 248 -3.61 -25.90 8.19
C GLN A 248 -2.34 -26.44 8.85
N GLU A 249 -1.26 -25.65 8.88
CA GLU A 249 0.04 -26.07 9.39
C GLU A 249 0.06 -26.15 10.94
N GLU A 250 0.63 -27.23 11.46
CA GLU A 250 0.71 -27.53 12.90
C GLU A 250 1.98 -26.94 13.52
N ASP A 251 3.11 -26.92 12.80
CA ASP A 251 4.33 -26.27 13.26
C ASP A 251 4.20 -24.73 13.23
N ARG A 252 4.29 -24.09 14.39
CA ARG A 252 4.21 -22.62 14.53
C ARG A 252 5.30 -21.87 13.78
N PHE A 253 6.48 -22.46 13.60
CA PHE A 253 7.58 -21.84 12.86
C PHE A 253 7.32 -21.88 11.37
N MET A 254 6.85 -23.03 10.87
CA MET A 254 6.44 -23.17 9.48
C MET A 254 5.21 -22.29 9.15
N ARG A 255 4.25 -22.14 10.08
CA ARG A 255 3.17 -21.14 9.96
C ARG A 255 3.71 -19.74 9.75
N MET A 256 4.62 -19.29 10.61
CA MET A 256 5.25 -17.97 10.48
C MET A 256 5.96 -17.83 9.12
N ALA A 257 6.65 -18.87 8.66
CA ALA A 257 7.31 -18.85 7.35
C ALA A 257 6.32 -18.68 6.20
N TYR A 258 5.17 -19.37 6.21
CA TYR A 258 4.14 -19.19 5.18
C TYR A 258 3.51 -17.79 5.19
N ILE A 259 3.28 -17.22 6.38
CA ILE A 259 2.81 -15.82 6.51
C ILE A 259 3.85 -14.84 5.94
N ALA A 260 5.13 -15.05 6.24
CA ALA A 260 6.19 -14.18 5.76
C ALA A 260 6.35 -14.25 4.23
N ILE A 261 6.24 -15.44 3.65
CA ILE A 261 6.26 -15.65 2.20
C ILE A 261 5.02 -15.04 1.53
N PHE A 262 3.83 -15.17 2.12
CA PHE A 262 2.63 -14.50 1.65
C PHE A 262 2.85 -12.98 1.56
N ALA A 263 3.35 -12.38 2.63
CA ALA A 263 3.61 -10.94 2.70
C ALA A 263 4.60 -10.43 1.64
N VAL A 264 5.57 -11.25 1.25
CA VAL A 264 6.53 -10.93 0.17
C VAL A 264 5.95 -11.16 -1.21
N SER A 265 5.11 -12.19 -1.39
CA SER A 265 4.58 -12.58 -2.71
C SER A 265 3.87 -11.43 -3.45
N ARG A 266 3.27 -10.48 -2.72
CA ARG A 266 2.61 -9.28 -3.28
C ARG A 266 3.53 -8.41 -4.13
N TYR A 267 4.83 -8.37 -3.87
CA TYR A 267 5.76 -7.52 -4.64
C TYR A 267 5.91 -8.01 -6.08
N LYS A 268 5.58 -9.27 -6.36
CA LYS A 268 5.63 -9.83 -7.72
C LYS A 268 4.79 -9.04 -8.71
N SER A 269 3.60 -8.57 -8.31
CA SER A 269 2.69 -7.87 -9.23
C SER A 269 3.30 -6.56 -9.75
N THR A 270 4.28 -5.97 -9.06
CA THR A 270 4.87 -4.71 -9.49
C THR A 270 5.93 -4.88 -10.57
N GLN A 271 6.46 -6.09 -10.82
CA GLN A 271 7.68 -6.31 -11.62
C GLN A 271 7.64 -5.61 -12.99
N HIS A 272 6.47 -5.63 -13.64
CA HIS A 272 6.27 -5.09 -14.98
C HIS A 272 5.35 -3.87 -15.02
N ARG A 273 5.00 -3.30 -13.86
CA ARG A 273 4.07 -2.16 -13.74
C ARG A 273 4.79 -0.82 -13.68
N THR A 274 5.93 -0.70 -14.35
CA THR A 274 6.89 0.42 -14.24
C THR A 274 6.49 1.67 -15.03
N GLY A 275 5.49 1.54 -15.90
CA GLY A 275 5.07 2.61 -16.81
C GLY A 275 3.97 3.53 -16.28
N ARG A 276 3.18 3.05 -15.31
CA ARG A 276 1.94 3.70 -14.84
C ARG A 276 1.77 3.52 -13.33
N LYS A 277 0.92 4.33 -12.69
CA LYS A 277 0.58 4.22 -11.27
C LYS A 277 -0.94 4.06 -11.07
N PRO A 278 -1.40 3.48 -9.95
CA PRO A 278 -2.82 3.40 -9.66
C PRO A 278 -3.45 4.76 -9.38
N PHE A 279 -4.75 4.88 -9.64
CA PHE A 279 -5.55 6.02 -9.20
C PHE A 279 -5.54 6.14 -7.67
N ASN A 280 -5.53 7.38 -7.18
CA ASN A 280 -5.84 7.64 -5.77
C ASN A 280 -7.36 7.58 -5.62
N PRO A 281 -7.91 6.67 -4.79
CA PRO A 281 -9.34 6.58 -4.58
C PRO A 281 -9.91 7.89 -4.00
N VAL A 282 -11.16 8.22 -4.31
CA VAL A 282 -11.84 9.36 -3.69
C VAL A 282 -12.28 9.02 -2.27
N LEU A 283 -12.40 10.02 -1.40
CA LEU A 283 -12.84 9.79 -0.02
C LEU A 283 -14.23 9.12 0.02
N GLY A 284 -14.33 7.97 0.70
CA GLY A 284 -15.54 7.16 0.75
C GLY A 284 -15.80 6.27 -0.48
N GLU A 285 -14.88 6.23 -1.45
CA GLU A 285 -14.89 5.21 -2.51
C GLU A 285 -14.71 3.83 -1.87
N THR A 286 -15.43 2.84 -2.36
CA THR A 286 -15.40 1.46 -1.85
C THR A 286 -15.01 0.48 -2.95
N TYR A 287 -14.59 -0.72 -2.57
CA TYR A 287 -14.43 -1.82 -3.51
C TYR A 287 -14.69 -3.14 -2.81
N GLU A 288 -15.46 -4.02 -3.45
CA GLU A 288 -15.65 -5.41 -3.02
C GLU A 288 -15.17 -6.42 -4.06
N TYR A 289 -14.59 -7.52 -3.61
CA TYR A 289 -14.10 -8.58 -4.48
C TYR A 289 -14.30 -9.95 -3.82
N VAL A 290 -14.83 -10.91 -4.57
CA VAL A 290 -15.17 -12.23 -4.03
C VAL A 290 -14.54 -13.29 -4.90
N ARG A 291 -13.67 -14.11 -4.30
CA ARG A 291 -13.02 -15.26 -4.94
C ARG A 291 -13.55 -16.53 -4.32
N GLN A 292 -14.71 -16.97 -4.79
CA GLN A 292 -15.34 -18.21 -4.34
C GLN A 292 -14.50 -19.45 -4.63
N ASP A 293 -13.74 -19.41 -5.72
CA ASP A 293 -12.77 -20.44 -6.10
C ASP A 293 -11.56 -20.51 -5.16
N LEU A 294 -11.16 -19.38 -4.54
CA LEU A 294 -10.12 -19.32 -3.51
C LEU A 294 -10.68 -19.32 -2.08
N GLY A 295 -12.00 -19.34 -1.92
CA GLY A 295 -12.69 -19.42 -0.64
C GLY A 295 -12.66 -18.16 0.24
N TRP A 296 -12.56 -16.97 -0.36
CA TRP A 296 -12.55 -15.72 0.41
C TRP A 296 -13.28 -14.56 -0.26
N ARG A 297 -13.64 -13.56 0.56
CA ARG A 297 -14.20 -12.27 0.14
C ARG A 297 -13.36 -11.12 0.68
N TYR A 298 -13.45 -9.97 0.04
CA TYR A 298 -12.69 -8.76 0.32
C TYR A 298 -13.59 -7.54 0.20
N VAL A 299 -13.42 -6.57 1.09
CA VAL A 299 -13.92 -5.21 0.89
C VAL A 299 -12.89 -4.18 1.32
N SER A 300 -13.04 -2.95 0.84
CA SER A 300 -12.16 -1.82 1.16
C SER A 300 -12.86 -0.48 1.00
N GLU A 301 -12.32 0.54 1.66
CA GLU A 301 -12.78 1.93 1.61
C GLU A 301 -11.58 2.88 1.66
N GLN A 302 -11.68 3.99 0.94
CA GLN A 302 -10.80 5.13 1.16
C GLN A 302 -11.27 5.92 2.37
N VAL A 303 -10.56 5.77 3.49
CA VAL A 303 -10.98 6.31 4.79
C VAL A 303 -10.39 7.68 5.10
N SER A 304 -9.30 8.07 4.44
CA SER A 304 -8.73 9.42 4.59
C SER A 304 -8.21 9.94 3.25
N HIS A 305 -8.13 11.26 3.12
CA HIS A 305 -7.69 11.93 1.89
C HIS A 305 -6.40 12.73 2.08
N HIS A 306 -6.16 13.29 3.27
CA HIS A 306 -4.94 14.03 3.63
C HIS A 306 -4.44 13.58 5.01
N PRO A 307 -3.63 12.51 5.08
CA PRO A 307 -3.07 11.72 3.97
C PRO A 307 -4.08 10.74 3.34
N PRO A 308 -3.84 10.26 2.10
CA PRO A 308 -4.70 9.25 1.51
C PRO A 308 -4.47 7.90 2.20
N ILE A 309 -5.44 7.47 3.01
CA ILE A 309 -5.43 6.16 3.69
C ILE A 309 -6.54 5.29 3.11
N SER A 310 -6.16 4.12 2.61
CA SER A 310 -7.10 3.07 2.22
C SER A 310 -7.10 1.98 3.29
N ALA A 311 -8.29 1.52 3.69
CA ALA A 311 -8.46 0.40 4.61
C ALA A 311 -9.13 -0.77 3.89
N CYS A 312 -8.75 -1.99 4.25
CA CYS A 312 -9.37 -3.19 3.70
C CYS A 312 -9.46 -4.35 4.69
N HIS A 313 -10.35 -5.28 4.37
CA HIS A 313 -10.54 -6.53 5.10
C HIS A 313 -10.91 -7.65 4.13
N ALA A 314 -10.31 -8.81 4.33
CA ALA A 314 -10.67 -10.05 3.68
C ALA A 314 -10.93 -11.16 4.70
N GLU A 315 -11.84 -12.05 4.34
CA GLU A 315 -12.29 -13.14 5.18
C GLU A 315 -12.43 -14.42 4.37
N SER A 316 -11.85 -15.49 4.89
CA SER A 316 -12.08 -16.87 4.46
C SER A 316 -12.66 -17.70 5.62
N VAL A 317 -12.92 -18.99 5.37
CA VAL A 317 -13.28 -19.94 6.43
C VAL A 317 -12.14 -20.14 7.43
N HIS A 318 -10.90 -19.93 7.03
CA HIS A 318 -9.71 -20.30 7.79
C HIS A 318 -8.96 -19.10 8.39
N TRP A 319 -9.10 -17.93 7.80
CA TRP A 319 -8.33 -16.75 8.18
C TRP A 319 -9.11 -15.45 7.99
N LEU A 320 -8.67 -14.43 8.71
CA LEU A 320 -9.02 -13.03 8.49
C LEU A 320 -7.76 -12.27 8.09
N PHE A 321 -7.89 -11.30 7.22
CA PHE A 321 -6.83 -10.37 6.81
C PHE A 321 -7.38 -8.96 6.88
N TRP A 322 -6.66 -8.01 7.46
CA TRP A 322 -7.03 -6.61 7.38
C TRP A 322 -5.80 -5.71 7.40
N GLN A 323 -5.94 -4.54 6.77
CA GLN A 323 -4.90 -3.55 6.77
C GLN A 323 -5.41 -2.13 6.56
N SER A 324 -4.61 -1.18 6.98
CA SER A 324 -4.67 0.23 6.56
C SER A 324 -3.33 0.61 5.94
N LEU A 325 -3.36 1.32 4.81
CA LEU A 325 -2.15 1.69 4.07
C LEU A 325 -2.24 3.14 3.61
N THR A 326 -1.14 3.85 3.82
CA THR A 326 -0.75 5.04 3.08
C THR A 326 0.74 4.93 2.71
N ALA A 327 1.23 5.83 1.86
CA ALA A 327 2.64 5.85 1.49
C ALA A 327 3.16 7.28 1.45
N MET A 328 4.32 7.49 2.06
CA MET A 328 5.11 8.70 1.85
C MET A 328 5.90 8.54 0.57
N VAL A 329 5.72 9.46 -0.37
CA VAL A 329 6.40 9.40 -1.66
C VAL A 329 7.51 10.45 -1.69
N LYS A 330 8.75 10.01 -1.93
CA LYS A 330 9.94 10.87 -2.07
C LYS A 330 10.44 10.82 -3.51
N PHE A 331 10.79 11.98 -4.04
CA PHE A 331 11.34 12.11 -5.38
C PHE A 331 12.83 12.49 -5.33
N TRP A 332 13.68 11.64 -5.88
CA TRP A 332 15.14 11.77 -5.84
C TRP A 332 15.74 12.14 -7.21
N GLY A 333 14.95 12.77 -8.09
CA GLY A 333 15.34 13.14 -9.45
C GLY A 333 15.33 11.97 -10.44
N ARG A 334 16.11 10.90 -10.17
CA ARG A 334 16.18 9.69 -11.01
C ARG A 334 15.33 8.52 -10.52
N SER A 335 14.77 8.64 -9.32
CA SER A 335 13.92 7.61 -8.72
C SER A 335 12.79 8.20 -7.91
N ILE A 336 11.70 7.44 -7.79
CA ILE A 336 10.57 7.73 -6.92
C ILE A 336 10.48 6.62 -5.89
N GLU A 337 10.55 6.98 -4.62
CA GLU A 337 10.54 6.06 -3.49
C GLU A 337 9.20 6.18 -2.75
N ALA A 338 8.48 5.08 -2.60
CA ALA A 338 7.25 4.99 -1.82
C ALA A 338 7.54 4.19 -0.53
N ILE A 339 7.53 4.90 0.59
CA ILE A 339 7.74 4.36 1.93
C ILE A 339 6.36 4.07 2.53
N PRO A 340 6.00 2.80 2.74
CA PRO A 340 4.68 2.44 3.27
C PRO A 340 4.57 2.84 4.74
N VAL A 341 3.43 3.40 5.13
CA VAL A 341 2.99 3.52 6.51
C VAL A 341 1.70 2.72 6.62
N CYS A 342 1.70 1.68 7.46
CA CYS A 342 0.63 0.70 7.47
C CYS A 342 0.49 -0.05 8.80
N SER A 343 -0.71 -0.60 9.00
CA SER A 343 -0.96 -1.68 9.95
C SER A 343 -1.47 -2.89 9.16
N VAL A 344 -0.82 -4.05 9.25
CA VAL A 344 -1.19 -5.26 8.51
C VAL A 344 -1.34 -6.42 9.46
N HIS A 345 -2.44 -7.17 9.32
CA HIS A 345 -2.81 -8.24 10.22
C HIS A 345 -3.35 -9.45 9.47
N VAL A 346 -3.00 -10.64 9.95
CA VAL A 346 -3.65 -11.91 9.62
C VAL A 346 -4.05 -12.60 10.92
N ARG A 347 -5.29 -13.08 11.02
CA ARG A 347 -5.71 -13.98 12.10
C ARG A 347 -6.06 -15.35 11.56
N LEU A 348 -5.43 -16.40 12.08
CA LEU A 348 -5.77 -17.78 11.77
C LEU A 348 -6.90 -18.25 12.70
N LYS A 349 -8.11 -18.47 12.15
CA LYS A 349 -9.36 -18.68 12.91
C LYS A 349 -9.28 -19.90 13.83
N LYS A 350 -8.78 -21.05 13.35
CA LYS A 350 -8.68 -22.32 14.11
C LYS A 350 -7.92 -22.16 15.44
N ARG A 351 -6.90 -21.29 15.47
CA ARG A 351 -5.98 -21.14 16.61
C ARG A 351 -6.13 -19.82 17.36
N ASN A 352 -6.91 -18.89 16.82
CA ASN A 352 -7.00 -17.52 17.31
C ASN A 352 -5.61 -16.84 17.44
N GLU A 353 -4.73 -17.10 16.47
CA GLU A 353 -3.38 -16.52 16.39
C GLU A 353 -3.37 -15.33 15.45
N GLU A 354 -2.83 -14.19 15.89
CA GLU A 354 -2.73 -12.96 15.12
C GLU A 354 -1.27 -12.66 14.76
N TYR A 355 -1.04 -12.45 13.47
CA TYR A 355 0.25 -12.15 12.86
C TYR A 355 0.25 -10.72 12.33
N THR A 356 1.33 -9.98 12.57
CA THR A 356 1.48 -8.60 12.11
C THR A 356 2.86 -8.36 11.51
N TRP A 357 2.96 -7.46 10.54
CA TRP A 357 4.24 -7.05 9.94
C TRP A 357 4.21 -5.64 9.33
N ASN A 358 5.39 -5.05 9.14
CA ASN A 358 5.59 -3.84 8.32
C ASN A 358 5.94 -4.20 6.87
N LYS A 359 5.72 -3.28 5.93
CA LYS A 359 6.07 -3.45 4.51
C LYS A 359 7.45 -2.87 4.17
N ALA A 360 8.06 -3.39 3.10
CA ALA A 360 9.30 -2.88 2.53
C ALA A 360 9.04 -1.64 1.68
N THR A 361 10.07 -0.82 1.52
CA THR A 361 10.03 0.35 0.64
C THR A 361 10.04 -0.10 -0.81
N SER A 362 9.20 0.53 -1.65
CA SER A 362 9.17 0.31 -3.09
C SER A 362 9.76 1.51 -3.82
N CYS A 363 10.73 1.28 -4.71
CA CYS A 363 11.44 2.33 -5.43
C CYS A 363 11.36 2.09 -6.94
N LEU A 364 10.82 3.06 -7.68
CA LEU A 364 10.88 3.08 -9.14
C LEU A 364 12.18 3.76 -9.56
N ARG A 365 13.10 3.00 -10.17
CA ARG A 365 14.41 3.45 -10.62
C ARG A 365 14.38 3.87 -12.09
N ASN A 366 15.34 4.72 -12.48
CA ASN A 366 15.58 5.14 -13.85
C ASN A 366 14.38 5.83 -14.52
N ILE A 367 13.63 6.65 -13.79
CA ILE A 367 12.38 7.25 -14.32
C ILE A 367 12.58 8.20 -15.51
N LEU A 368 13.82 8.62 -15.77
CA LEU A 368 14.20 9.48 -16.91
C LEU A 368 14.66 8.68 -18.14
N SER A 369 14.72 7.35 -18.05
CA SER A 369 15.06 6.48 -19.18
C SER A 369 13.94 5.48 -19.44
N ASP A 370 14.01 4.79 -20.58
CA ASP A 370 13.05 3.75 -20.92
C ASP A 370 13.26 2.46 -20.10
N SER A 371 14.45 2.25 -19.54
CA SER A 371 14.82 1.07 -18.73
C SER A 371 14.43 1.22 -17.25
N ARG A 372 13.17 1.57 -17.00
CA ARG A 372 12.58 1.66 -15.65
C ARG A 372 12.38 0.30 -15.04
N TYR A 373 12.64 0.17 -13.74
CA TYR A 373 12.39 -1.05 -12.98
C TYR A 373 12.00 -0.72 -11.54
N PHE A 374 11.24 -1.63 -10.93
CA PHE A 374 10.98 -1.59 -9.50
C PHE A 374 12.05 -2.36 -8.74
N GLU A 375 12.47 -1.75 -7.64
CA GLU A 375 13.29 -2.35 -6.59
C GLU A 375 12.49 -2.26 -5.29
N HIS A 376 12.58 -3.30 -4.46
CA HIS A 376 11.99 -3.31 -3.13
C HIS A 376 13.09 -3.63 -2.11
N TYR A 377 13.20 -2.82 -1.07
CA TYR A 377 14.23 -3.00 -0.04
C TYR A 377 13.75 -2.62 1.36
N GLY A 378 14.47 -3.12 2.37
CA GLY A 378 14.21 -2.86 3.77
C GLY A 378 14.00 -4.13 4.58
N GLU A 379 13.93 -3.97 5.89
CA GLU A 379 13.63 -5.05 6.83
C GLU A 379 12.11 -5.16 7.03
N MET A 380 11.57 -6.36 6.86
CA MET A 380 10.22 -6.73 7.27
C MET A 380 10.30 -7.56 8.55
N VAL A 381 9.64 -7.11 9.60
CA VAL A 381 9.61 -7.75 10.91
C VAL A 381 8.20 -8.28 11.17
N PHE A 382 8.12 -9.58 11.44
CA PHE A 382 6.88 -10.29 11.70
C PHE A 382 6.80 -10.69 13.16
N SER A 383 5.61 -10.61 13.74
CA SER A 383 5.34 -11.11 15.08
C SER A 383 4.00 -11.84 15.12
N CYS A 384 3.92 -12.89 15.95
CA CYS A 384 2.69 -13.61 16.24
C CYS A 384 2.32 -13.47 17.72
N LYS A 385 1.03 -13.23 18.00
CA LYS A 385 0.42 -13.22 19.34
C LYS A 385 -0.78 -14.16 19.36
N GLY A 386 -0.97 -14.87 20.48
CA GLY A 386 -2.13 -15.72 20.74
C GLY A 386 -2.21 -16.06 22.22
N GLU A 387 -3.41 -16.34 22.75
CA GLU A 387 -3.62 -16.59 24.19
C GLU A 387 -2.77 -17.75 24.74
N ASN A 388 -2.52 -18.78 23.92
CA ASN A 388 -1.77 -19.98 24.30
C ASN A 388 -0.58 -20.26 23.35
N THR A 389 -0.07 -19.21 22.69
CA THR A 389 0.98 -19.35 21.67
C THR A 389 2.27 -18.72 22.16
N LEU A 390 3.34 -19.51 22.22
CA LEU A 390 4.69 -19.00 22.46
C LEU A 390 5.07 -18.01 21.35
N PRO A 391 5.65 -16.83 21.69
CA PRO A 391 6.04 -15.84 20.69
C PRO A 391 6.91 -16.46 19.58
N VAL A 392 6.56 -16.14 18.34
CA VAL A 392 7.38 -16.42 17.15
C VAL A 392 7.63 -15.10 16.46
N LYS A 393 8.87 -14.89 16.02
CA LYS A 393 9.26 -13.74 15.22
C LYS A 393 9.81 -14.21 13.88
N CYS A 394 9.73 -13.37 12.87
CA CYS A 394 10.49 -13.55 11.65
C CYS A 394 11.05 -12.20 11.22
N LYS A 395 12.26 -12.21 10.66
CA LYS A 395 12.87 -11.03 10.05
C LYS A 395 13.28 -11.38 8.63
N LEU A 396 12.80 -10.62 7.66
CA LEU A 396 13.18 -10.74 6.26
C LEU A 396 13.86 -9.45 5.81
N GLN A 397 15.03 -9.56 5.19
CA GLN A 397 15.69 -8.48 4.50
C GLN A 397 15.44 -8.61 3.00
N LEU A 398 14.76 -7.62 2.43
CA LEU A 398 14.78 -7.38 1.00
C LEU A 398 16.02 -6.53 0.72
N LYS A 399 16.99 -7.09 0.00
CA LYS A 399 18.27 -6.42 -0.24
C LYS A 399 18.13 -5.43 -1.38
N PRO A 400 18.73 -4.23 -1.28
CA PRO A 400 18.86 -3.34 -2.41
C PRO A 400 19.54 -4.04 -3.59
N ASP A 401 19.14 -3.69 -4.80
CA ASP A 401 19.78 -4.16 -6.03
C ASP A 401 21.24 -3.69 -6.06
N TYR A 402 22.16 -4.57 -6.46
CA TYR A 402 23.60 -4.26 -6.51
C TYR A 402 24.29 -4.95 -7.69
N TYR A 403 25.49 -4.49 -8.02
CA TYR A 403 26.33 -5.13 -9.03
C TYR A 403 27.34 -6.04 -8.35
N LYS A 404 27.42 -7.29 -8.81
CA LYS A 404 28.41 -8.27 -8.38
C LYS A 404 29.40 -8.50 -9.53
N ARG A 405 30.70 -8.48 -9.22
CA ARG A 405 31.74 -8.83 -10.18
C ARG A 405 31.73 -10.34 -10.39
N GLU A 406 31.64 -10.76 -11.65
CA GLU A 406 31.72 -12.16 -12.07
C GLU A 406 32.65 -12.23 -13.29
N GLY A 407 33.90 -12.62 -13.05
CA GLY A 407 34.96 -12.53 -14.07
C GLY A 407 35.22 -11.07 -14.49
N PRO A 408 35.26 -10.75 -15.80
CA PRO A 408 35.45 -9.39 -16.28
C PRO A 408 34.18 -8.53 -16.19
N ASP A 409 33.01 -9.14 -16.01
CA ASP A 409 31.72 -8.47 -16.11
C ASP A 409 31.14 -8.09 -14.74
N ASN A 410 30.31 -7.05 -14.73
CA ASN A 410 29.48 -6.69 -13.59
C ASN A 410 28.03 -7.11 -13.87
N ILE A 411 27.54 -8.06 -13.10
CA ILE A 411 26.18 -8.58 -13.25
C ILE A 411 25.28 -7.91 -12.20
N ALA A 412 24.11 -7.43 -12.65
CA ALA A 412 23.10 -6.89 -11.76
C ALA A 412 22.42 -8.03 -10.98
N VAL A 413 22.54 -8.01 -9.66
CA VAL A 413 21.81 -8.88 -8.73
C VAL A 413 20.62 -8.09 -8.22
N ARG A 414 19.41 -8.63 -8.44
CA ARG A 414 18.16 -7.89 -8.21
C ARG A 414 17.17 -8.71 -7.43
N GLY A 415 16.48 -8.06 -6.51
CA GLY A 415 15.35 -8.65 -5.79
C GLY A 415 15.67 -9.81 -4.84
N GLU A 416 16.91 -9.89 -4.36
CA GLU A 416 17.34 -10.92 -3.40
C GLU A 416 16.67 -10.75 -2.03
N ILE A 417 16.25 -11.88 -1.45
CA ILE A 417 15.62 -11.96 -0.14
C ILE A 417 16.37 -12.97 0.72
N TRP A 418 16.63 -12.57 1.96
CA TRP A 418 17.16 -13.45 2.99
C TRP A 418 16.53 -13.12 4.33
N GLY A 419 16.24 -14.13 5.13
CA GLY A 419 15.71 -13.94 6.46
C GLY A 419 15.55 -15.23 7.23
N GLN A 420 15.03 -15.11 8.44
CA GLN A 420 14.95 -16.23 9.38
C GLN A 420 13.67 -16.16 10.22
N VAL A 421 13.17 -17.34 10.59
CA VAL A 421 12.18 -17.48 11.66
C VAL A 421 12.95 -17.75 12.95
N LEU A 422 12.56 -17.04 14.01
CA LEU A 422 13.21 -17.06 15.32
C LEU A 422 12.23 -17.63 16.36
N ASN A 423 12.76 -18.43 17.29
CA ASN A 423 12.02 -18.89 18.46
C ASN A 423 11.98 -17.83 19.58
N GLU A 424 11.40 -18.21 20.72
CA GLU A 424 11.30 -17.37 21.92
C GLU A 424 12.64 -16.96 22.53
N THR A 425 13.73 -17.65 22.18
CA THR A 425 15.10 -17.30 22.59
C THR A 425 15.88 -16.54 21.52
N ASP A 426 15.18 -16.02 20.50
CA ASP A 426 15.75 -15.33 19.33
C ASP A 426 16.77 -16.18 18.52
N LYS A 427 16.73 -17.51 18.67
CA LYS A 427 17.52 -18.45 17.88
C LYS A 427 16.82 -18.76 16.55
N ALA A 428 17.57 -18.70 15.47
CA ALA A 428 17.09 -19.09 14.14
C ALA A 428 16.74 -20.58 14.09
N VAL A 429 15.53 -20.87 13.62
CA VAL A 429 14.98 -22.23 13.46
C VAL A 429 14.69 -22.58 12.01
N LEU A 430 14.31 -21.60 11.19
CA LEU A 430 14.14 -21.72 9.75
C LEU A 430 14.84 -20.58 9.04
N GLU A 431 15.39 -20.85 7.87
CA GLU A 431 15.91 -19.86 6.93
C GLU A 431 14.92 -19.68 5.77
N ILE A 432 14.69 -18.43 5.38
CA ILE A 432 13.91 -18.06 4.19
C ILE A 432 14.86 -17.36 3.22
N THR A 433 14.96 -17.88 2.01
CA THR A 433 15.82 -17.32 0.95
C THR A 433 15.08 -17.23 -0.36
N GLY A 434 15.61 -16.45 -1.31
CA GLY A 434 15.16 -16.47 -2.69
C GLY A 434 15.09 -15.09 -3.30
N ASN A 435 14.09 -14.89 -4.16
CA ASN A 435 13.93 -13.69 -4.94
C ASN A 435 12.44 -13.39 -5.17
N TRP A 436 12.00 -12.16 -4.90
CA TRP A 436 10.58 -11.79 -5.02
C TRP A 436 10.04 -11.87 -6.46
N THR A 437 10.91 -11.97 -7.47
CA THR A 437 10.51 -12.11 -8.87
C THR A 437 10.41 -13.56 -9.36
N SER A 438 11.13 -14.51 -8.72
CA SER A 438 11.30 -15.88 -9.25
C SER A 438 10.96 -17.01 -8.27
N GLY A 439 10.97 -16.77 -6.95
CA GLY A 439 10.52 -17.74 -5.97
C GLY A 439 11.19 -17.63 -4.61
N LEU A 440 10.57 -18.25 -3.60
CA LEU A 440 11.01 -18.24 -2.20
C LEU A 440 11.10 -19.66 -1.67
N PHE A 441 12.09 -19.88 -0.81
CA PHE A 441 12.49 -21.18 -0.29
C PHE A 441 12.56 -21.15 1.24
N ILE A 442 12.10 -22.22 1.89
CA ILE A 442 12.26 -22.45 3.33
C ILE A 442 13.27 -23.57 3.50
N ASN A 443 14.41 -23.31 4.15
CA ASN A 443 15.53 -24.25 4.29
C ASN A 443 15.92 -24.92 2.95
N GLY A 444 15.92 -24.16 1.86
CA GLY A 444 16.25 -24.63 0.50
C GLY A 444 15.12 -25.35 -0.25
N VAL A 445 13.95 -25.58 0.38
CA VAL A 445 12.79 -26.18 -0.27
C VAL A 445 11.86 -25.08 -0.80
N CYS A 446 11.49 -25.16 -2.08
CA CYS A 446 10.63 -24.18 -2.73
C CYS A 446 9.24 -24.12 -2.06
N ALA A 447 8.89 -22.97 -1.49
CA ALA A 447 7.63 -22.74 -0.80
C ALA A 447 6.64 -21.88 -1.62
N TRP A 448 7.16 -21.00 -2.48
CA TRP A 448 6.38 -20.20 -3.41
C TRP A 448 7.14 -19.96 -4.73
N LYS A 449 6.40 -19.99 -5.83
CA LYS A 449 6.83 -19.53 -7.15
C LYS A 449 5.71 -18.65 -7.73
N PRO A 450 6.06 -17.61 -8.50
CA PRO A 450 5.08 -16.76 -9.14
C PRO A 450 4.30 -17.53 -10.23
N ASN A 451 3.06 -17.11 -10.45
CA ASN A 451 2.27 -17.53 -11.60
C ASN A 451 2.90 -17.00 -12.90
N THR A 452 2.68 -17.73 -14.01
CA THR A 452 3.07 -17.28 -15.34
C THR A 452 2.27 -16.04 -15.72
N LEU A 453 2.93 -15.03 -16.30
CA LEU A 453 2.24 -13.83 -16.77
C LEU A 453 1.40 -14.14 -18.02
N PRO A 454 0.25 -13.46 -18.19
CA PRO A 454 -0.55 -13.55 -19.40
C PRO A 454 0.25 -13.20 -20.66
N VAL A 455 -0.16 -13.75 -21.81
CA VAL A 455 0.44 -13.39 -23.10
C VAL A 455 0.18 -11.91 -23.39
N ASN A 456 1.22 -11.18 -23.82
CA ASN A 456 1.19 -9.72 -24.04
C ASN A 456 0.91 -8.89 -22.77
N TYR A 457 1.33 -9.35 -21.59
CA TYR A 457 1.16 -8.59 -20.34
C TYR A 457 1.68 -7.14 -20.45
N GLU A 458 2.71 -6.88 -21.24
CA GLU A 458 3.26 -5.54 -21.50
C GLU A 458 2.25 -4.60 -22.18
N LYS A 459 1.35 -5.13 -23.01
CA LYS A 459 0.26 -4.36 -23.63
C LYS A 459 -0.85 -4.05 -22.64
N TYR A 460 -0.94 -4.76 -21.53
CA TYR A 460 -1.99 -4.62 -20.52
C TYR A 460 -1.41 -4.21 -19.17
N TYR A 461 -0.60 -3.14 -19.19
CA TYR A 461 -0.07 -2.47 -18.00
C TYR A 461 0.83 -3.35 -17.09
N GLY A 462 1.25 -4.52 -17.58
CA GLY A 462 2.03 -5.47 -16.79
C GLY A 462 1.21 -6.31 -15.82
N PHE A 463 -0.11 -6.41 -16.00
CA PHE A 463 -1.00 -7.09 -15.06
C PHE A 463 -0.81 -8.61 -15.05
N THR A 464 -0.91 -9.20 -13.86
CA THR A 464 -1.08 -10.65 -13.70
C THR A 464 -2.48 -11.08 -14.12
N GLU A 465 -2.74 -12.37 -14.24
CA GLU A 465 -4.10 -12.87 -14.45
C GLU A 465 -5.05 -12.39 -13.34
N PHE A 466 -4.57 -12.34 -12.10
CA PHE A 466 -5.34 -11.79 -10.99
C PHE A 466 -5.61 -10.29 -11.19
N GLY A 467 -4.58 -9.49 -11.47
CA GLY A 467 -4.70 -8.06 -11.71
C GLY A 467 -5.67 -7.72 -12.85
N LEU A 468 -5.66 -8.53 -13.91
CA LEU A 468 -6.60 -8.40 -15.02
C LEU A 468 -8.05 -8.56 -14.58
N THR A 469 -8.38 -9.24 -13.49
CA THR A 469 -9.79 -9.41 -13.07
C THR A 469 -10.34 -8.27 -12.20
N LEU A 470 -9.48 -7.43 -11.62
CA LEU A 470 -9.85 -6.52 -10.52
C LEU A 470 -10.80 -5.38 -10.93
N ASN A 471 -10.74 -4.92 -12.19
CA ASN A 471 -11.65 -3.89 -12.69
C ASN A 471 -12.80 -4.43 -13.54
N ASP A 472 -12.94 -5.76 -13.61
CA ASP A 472 -14.01 -6.38 -14.38
C ASP A 472 -15.37 -6.08 -13.75
N LEU A 473 -16.32 -5.67 -14.59
CA LEU A 473 -17.67 -5.26 -14.20
C LEU A 473 -18.70 -5.96 -15.08
N CYS A 474 -19.06 -7.19 -14.70
CA CYS A 474 -20.09 -7.93 -15.39
C CYS A 474 -21.48 -7.32 -15.11
N PRO A 475 -22.42 -7.30 -16.08
CA PRO A 475 -23.77 -6.77 -15.84
C PRO A 475 -24.51 -7.43 -14.66
N SER A 476 -24.27 -8.73 -14.43
CA SER A 476 -24.89 -9.53 -13.38
C SER A 476 -24.39 -9.23 -11.95
N MET A 477 -23.21 -8.64 -11.80
CA MET A 477 -22.71 -8.22 -10.47
C MET A 477 -23.18 -6.81 -10.08
N GLN A 478 -23.50 -5.94 -11.04
CA GLN A 478 -23.91 -4.55 -10.77
C GLN A 478 -25.02 -4.40 -9.71
N PRO A 479 -26.09 -5.23 -9.68
CA PRO A 479 -27.15 -5.11 -8.68
C PRO A 479 -26.69 -5.41 -7.23
N TYR A 480 -25.50 -5.97 -7.06
CA TYR A 480 -24.94 -6.35 -5.76
C TYR A 480 -23.84 -5.41 -5.29
N LEU A 481 -23.43 -4.43 -6.11
CA LEU A 481 -22.40 -3.46 -5.77
C LEU A 481 -23.03 -2.21 -5.17
N PRO A 482 -22.40 -1.55 -4.19
CA PRO A 482 -22.81 -0.22 -3.78
C PRO A 482 -22.53 0.80 -4.88
N PRO A 483 -23.27 1.93 -4.93
CA PRO A 483 -22.96 3.04 -5.84
C PRO A 483 -21.56 3.62 -5.67
N SER A 484 -20.93 3.42 -4.51
CA SER A 484 -19.56 3.85 -4.21
C SER A 484 -18.48 2.90 -4.74
N ASP A 485 -18.85 1.78 -5.36
CA ASP A 485 -17.87 0.81 -5.87
C ASP A 485 -16.99 1.40 -6.97
N THR A 486 -15.68 1.22 -6.84
CA THR A 486 -14.67 1.78 -7.74
C THR A 486 -14.85 1.37 -9.19
N ARG A 487 -15.47 0.22 -9.49
CA ARG A 487 -15.71 -0.19 -10.88
C ARG A 487 -16.67 0.75 -11.61
N PHE A 488 -17.45 1.56 -10.90
CA PHE A 488 -18.31 2.62 -11.46
C PHE A 488 -17.59 3.96 -11.64
N ARG A 489 -16.32 4.08 -11.19
CA ARG A 489 -15.54 5.31 -11.29
C ARG A 489 -15.26 5.66 -12.77
N PRO A 490 -15.74 6.83 -13.26
CA PRO A 490 -15.80 7.08 -14.70
C PRO A 490 -14.43 7.38 -15.34
N ASP A 491 -13.55 8.15 -14.70
CA ASP A 491 -12.19 8.42 -15.19
C ASP A 491 -11.37 7.13 -15.33
N GLN A 492 -11.39 6.29 -14.29
CA GLN A 492 -10.73 4.98 -14.32
C GLN A 492 -11.28 4.06 -15.43
N ARG A 493 -12.61 4.03 -15.61
CA ARG A 493 -13.24 3.23 -16.66
C ARG A 493 -12.88 3.70 -18.06
N MET A 494 -12.80 5.02 -18.29
CA MET A 494 -12.38 5.58 -19.57
C MET A 494 -10.92 5.26 -19.91
N VAL A 495 -10.02 5.25 -18.91
CA VAL A 495 -8.63 4.75 -19.10
C VAL A 495 -8.61 3.30 -19.54
N GLU A 496 -9.45 2.45 -18.95
CA GLU A 496 -9.51 1.04 -19.33
C GLU A 496 -10.00 0.83 -20.77
N TYR A 497 -10.87 1.71 -21.26
CA TYR A 497 -11.34 1.74 -22.65
C TYR A 497 -10.44 2.53 -23.60
N GLY A 498 -9.28 3.02 -23.13
CA GLY A 498 -8.34 3.78 -23.95
C GLY A 498 -8.80 5.19 -24.34
N ARG A 499 -9.85 5.72 -23.71
CA ARG A 499 -10.46 7.03 -24.01
C ARG A 499 -9.87 8.11 -23.12
N LEU A 500 -8.59 8.46 -23.35
CA LEU A 500 -7.84 9.31 -22.42
C LEU A 500 -8.36 10.75 -22.32
N ASP A 501 -8.86 11.33 -23.40
CA ASP A 501 -9.39 12.71 -23.37
C ASP A 501 -10.65 12.78 -22.49
N GLU A 502 -11.61 11.86 -22.70
CA GLU A 502 -12.78 11.72 -21.83
C GLU A 502 -12.38 11.40 -20.37
N ALA A 503 -11.34 10.60 -20.17
CA ALA A 503 -10.85 10.24 -18.85
C ALA A 503 -10.30 11.48 -18.10
N GLU A 504 -9.59 12.37 -18.78
CA GLU A 504 -9.05 13.60 -18.19
C GLU A 504 -10.18 14.55 -17.77
N GLU A 505 -11.21 14.74 -18.61
CA GLU A 505 -12.38 15.55 -18.26
C GLU A 505 -13.10 15.00 -17.02
N LYS A 506 -13.34 13.69 -16.97
CA LYS A 506 -13.99 13.05 -15.80
C LYS A 506 -13.13 13.14 -14.55
N LYS A 507 -11.80 13.01 -14.68
CA LYS A 507 -10.86 13.13 -13.56
C LYS A 507 -10.91 14.55 -12.98
N GLN A 508 -10.88 15.57 -13.83
CA GLN A 508 -10.98 16.98 -13.39
C GLN A 508 -12.30 17.23 -12.64
N ALA A 509 -13.43 16.79 -13.20
CA ALA A 509 -14.74 16.94 -12.54
C ALA A 509 -14.80 16.25 -11.16
N ILE A 510 -14.20 15.05 -11.02
CA ILE A 510 -14.13 14.33 -9.74
C ILE A 510 -13.25 15.07 -8.73
N GLU A 511 -12.09 15.57 -9.16
CA GLU A 511 -11.18 16.32 -8.30
C GLU A 511 -11.79 17.63 -7.82
N GLU A 512 -12.46 18.38 -8.70
CA GLU A 512 -13.18 19.60 -8.37
C GLU A 512 -14.33 19.35 -7.40
N PHE A 513 -15.07 18.25 -7.60
CA PHE A 513 -16.12 17.85 -6.67
C PHE A 513 -15.56 17.54 -5.27
N GLN A 514 -14.45 16.80 -5.18
CA GLN A 514 -13.79 16.54 -3.90
C GLN A 514 -13.30 17.82 -3.22
N ARG A 515 -12.69 18.75 -3.97
CA ARG A 515 -12.26 20.07 -3.45
C ARG A 515 -13.44 20.87 -2.91
N SER A 516 -14.54 20.92 -3.67
CA SER A 516 -15.77 21.63 -3.29
C SER A 516 -16.41 21.02 -2.04
N LYS A 517 -16.51 19.68 -1.98
CA LYS A 517 -17.01 18.97 -0.80
C LYS A 517 -16.16 19.18 0.44
N ARG A 518 -14.84 19.22 0.29
CA ARG A 518 -13.93 19.55 1.40
C ARG A 518 -14.16 20.97 1.91
N LYS A 519 -14.28 21.96 1.02
CA LYS A 519 -14.60 23.36 1.40
C LYS A 519 -15.96 23.45 2.10
N GLN A 520 -16.96 22.71 1.61
CA GLN A 520 -18.29 22.63 2.24
C GLN A 520 -18.21 22.06 3.66
N LEU A 521 -17.59 20.89 3.84
CA LEU A 521 -17.45 20.23 5.14
C LEU A 521 -16.69 21.09 6.15
N ALA A 522 -15.63 21.78 5.72
CA ALA A 522 -14.89 22.71 6.56
C ALA A 522 -15.76 23.88 7.05
N ARG A 523 -16.58 24.48 6.19
CA ARG A 523 -17.54 25.54 6.56
C ARG A 523 -18.61 25.05 7.54
N GLU A 524 -19.06 23.80 7.36
CA GLU A 524 -20.01 23.14 8.25
C GLU A 524 -19.38 22.64 9.56
N GLN A 525 -18.05 22.78 9.75
CA GLN A 525 -17.29 22.19 10.86
C GLN A 525 -17.54 20.68 11.00
N ARG A 526 -17.68 19.99 9.88
CA ARG A 526 -17.92 18.54 9.81
C ARG A 526 -16.72 17.84 9.20
N CYS A 527 -16.49 16.62 9.67
CA CYS A 527 -15.52 15.71 9.07
C CYS A 527 -16.24 14.61 8.29
N HIS A 528 -15.54 14.00 7.34
CA HIS A 528 -16.02 12.79 6.71
C HIS A 528 -16.12 11.67 7.75
N VAL A 529 -17.31 11.09 7.88
CA VAL A 529 -17.55 9.89 8.69
C VAL A 529 -17.46 8.70 7.75
N THR A 530 -16.48 7.85 8.01
CA THR A 530 -16.32 6.59 7.28
C THR A 530 -17.53 5.71 7.51
N LYS A 531 -18.00 5.06 6.46
CA LYS A 531 -19.27 4.31 6.54
C LYS A 531 -19.04 2.86 6.88
N TRP A 532 -17.90 2.32 6.48
CA TRP A 532 -17.60 0.92 6.59
C TRP A 532 -16.42 0.74 7.52
N PHE A 533 -15.28 1.39 7.31
CA PHE A 533 -14.09 1.15 8.15
C PHE A 533 -13.92 2.21 9.24
N GLU A 534 -13.65 1.79 10.48
CA GLU A 534 -13.25 2.68 11.60
C GLU A 534 -11.74 2.74 11.78
#